data_AF-A0A1H9UVP4-F1
#
_entry.id   AF-A0A1H9UVP4-F1
#
_cell.length_a   1.000
_cell.length_b   1.000
_cell.length_c   1.000
_cell.angle_alpha   90.00
_cell.angle_beta   90.00
_cell.angle_gamma   90.00
#
_symmetry.space_group_name_H-M   'P 1'
#
loop_
_entity.id
_entity.type
_entity.pdbx_description
1 polymer ?
#
loop_
_entity_poly.entity_id
_entity_poly.type
_entity_poly.pdbx_seq_one_letter_code
_entity_poly.pdbx_strand_id
1 'polypeptide(L)'
;MSFEQEWAAHKAAGEKSARMRLDGAKGPGGGSNADLTVHDDELGRIGNMAFELHGRVKKKADDARSETHAAAIYLLNEGGFDDLSDALLKVNDNWNTQVTTLKNGFGLISNHLDFTRKAHAKDERDIVLGMENPSKITKYFHNDSDTKRT
;
A
#
# COMPACT_ATOMS: atom_id res chain seq x y z
N MET A 1 -19.66 9.32 -23.87
CA MET A 1 -19.51 8.81 -22.50
C MET A 1 -18.71 9.85 -21.72
N SER A 2 -19.05 10.13 -20.46
CA SER A 2 -18.33 11.14 -19.68
C SER A 2 -17.17 10.52 -18.89
N PHE A 3 -16.14 11.31 -18.60
CA PHE A 3 -15.04 10.91 -17.71
C PHE A 3 -15.56 10.36 -16.37
N GLU A 4 -16.64 10.93 -15.84
CA GLU A 4 -17.27 10.46 -14.61
C GLU A 4 -17.84 9.05 -14.72
N GLN A 5 -18.38 8.66 -15.88
CA GLN A 5 -18.84 7.30 -16.14
C GLN A 5 -17.68 6.31 -16.23
N GLU A 6 -16.60 6.68 -16.93
CA GLU A 6 -15.40 5.85 -17.04
C GLU A 6 -14.68 5.71 -15.70
N TRP A 7 -14.57 6.81 -14.95
CA TRP A 7 -13.99 6.84 -13.61
C TRP A 7 -14.83 6.05 -12.61
N ALA A 8 -16.16 6.14 -12.68
CA ALA A 8 -17.06 5.32 -11.87
C ALA A 8 -16.92 3.84 -12.23
N ALA A 9 -16.76 3.48 -13.50
CA ALA A 9 -16.51 2.12 -13.93
C ALA A 9 -15.17 1.58 -13.39
N HIS A 10 -14.11 2.39 -13.41
CA HIS A 10 -12.82 2.04 -12.83
C HIS A 10 -12.85 1.92 -11.31
N LYS A 11 -13.54 2.81 -10.59
CA LYS A 11 -13.76 2.66 -9.15
C LYS A 11 -14.58 1.41 -8.81
N ALA A 12 -15.65 1.14 -9.55
CA ALA A 12 -16.47 -0.07 -9.35
C ALA A 12 -15.70 -1.36 -9.68
N ALA A 13 -14.81 -1.33 -10.68
CA ALA A 13 -13.88 -2.42 -10.96
C ALA A 13 -12.85 -2.57 -9.83
N GLY A 14 -12.34 -1.46 -9.31
CA GLY A 14 -11.46 -1.41 -8.13
C GLY A 14 -12.14 -1.98 -6.87
N GLU A 15 -13.41 -1.65 -6.61
CA GLU A 15 -14.19 -2.21 -5.50
C GLU A 15 -14.50 -3.71 -5.70
N LYS A 16 -14.73 -4.15 -6.94
CA LYS A 16 -14.87 -5.57 -7.27
C LYS A 16 -13.56 -6.36 -7.10
N SER A 17 -12.41 -5.73 -7.35
CA SER A 17 -11.08 -6.30 -7.10
C SER A 17 -10.62 -6.16 -5.65
N ALA A 18 -11.10 -5.15 -4.92
CA ALA A 18 -10.85 -4.91 -3.50
C ALA A 18 -11.78 -5.73 -2.58
N ARG A 19 -12.76 -6.45 -3.15
CA ARG A 19 -13.23 -7.69 -2.52
C ARG A 19 -12.06 -8.64 -2.50
N MET A 20 -11.34 -8.59 -1.38
CA MET A 20 -10.38 -9.56 -0.93
C MET A 20 -10.85 -10.94 -1.40
N ARG A 21 -10.26 -11.47 -2.47
CA ARG A 21 -10.32 -12.91 -2.75
C ARG A 21 -9.41 -13.52 -1.71
N LEU A 22 -9.91 -13.58 -0.47
CA LEU A 22 -9.54 -14.66 0.42
C LEU A 22 -9.91 -15.89 -0.39
N ASP A 23 -8.91 -16.58 -0.93
CA ASP A 23 -9.10 -17.91 -1.49
C ASP A 23 -9.89 -18.69 -0.45
N GLY A 24 -11.15 -18.99 -0.80
CA GLY A 24 -12.11 -19.53 0.15
C GLY A 24 -11.51 -20.80 0.72
N ALA A 25 -11.14 -20.74 2.00
CA ALA A 25 -10.69 -21.90 2.75
C ALA A 25 -11.78 -22.96 2.67
N LYS A 26 -11.55 -23.96 1.83
CA LYS A 26 -12.43 -25.12 1.68
C LYS A 26 -12.23 -26.01 2.88
N GLY A 27 -12.95 -25.71 3.95
CA GLY A 27 -13.09 -26.57 5.12
C GLY A 27 -11.77 -26.98 5.80
N PRO A 28 -11.86 -27.71 6.92
CA PRO A 28 -10.68 -28.21 7.61
C PRO A 28 -10.10 -29.38 6.81
N GLY A 29 -9.14 -29.13 5.92
CA GLY A 29 -8.37 -30.22 5.29
C GLY A 29 -7.97 -30.05 3.83
N GLY A 30 -7.61 -28.85 3.38
CA GLY A 30 -7.11 -28.65 2.01
C GLY A 30 -6.07 -27.56 1.93
N GLY A 31 -4.82 -27.87 2.31
CA GLY A 31 -3.68 -27.02 2.03
C GLY A 31 -3.47 -26.91 0.53
N SER A 32 -3.82 -25.77 -0.06
CA SER A 32 -3.17 -25.36 -1.29
C SER A 32 -1.74 -24.97 -0.93
N ASN A 33 -0.77 -25.72 -1.45
CA ASN A 33 0.67 -25.42 -1.46
C ASN A 33 0.97 -24.15 -2.28
N ALA A 34 0.30 -23.04 -1.97
CA ALA A 34 0.84 -21.73 -2.30
C ALA A 34 1.85 -21.44 -1.18
N ASP A 35 3.11 -21.75 -1.45
CA ASP A 35 4.22 -21.30 -0.63
C ASP A 35 4.29 -19.77 -0.74
N LEU A 36 3.48 -19.08 0.07
CA LEU A 36 3.47 -17.64 0.19
C LEU A 36 4.67 -17.23 1.09
N THR A 37 5.86 -17.67 0.72
CA THR A 37 7.10 -17.18 1.31
C THR A 37 7.38 -15.80 0.73
N VAL A 38 7.27 -14.78 1.59
CA VAL A 38 7.55 -13.39 1.26
C VAL A 38 8.90 -13.02 1.85
N HIS A 39 9.82 -12.52 1.02
CA HIS A 39 11.16 -12.14 1.48
C HIS A 39 11.22 -10.66 1.89
N ASP A 40 11.96 -10.39 2.97
CA ASP A 40 12.14 -9.04 3.55
C ASP A 40 12.69 -8.03 2.54
N ASP A 41 13.65 -8.48 1.70
CA ASP A 41 14.28 -7.67 0.67
C ASP A 41 13.32 -7.32 -0.46
N GLU A 42 12.43 -8.24 -0.84
CA GLU A 42 11.39 -8.00 -1.85
C GLU A 42 10.39 -6.94 -1.35
N LEU A 43 9.94 -7.05 -0.10
CA LEU A 43 9.07 -6.03 0.52
C LEU A 43 9.76 -4.67 0.62
N GLY A 44 11.04 -4.65 1.01
CA GLY A 44 11.85 -3.44 1.06
C GLY A 44 11.98 -2.77 -0.32
N ARG A 45 12.20 -3.57 -1.37
CA ARG A 45 12.29 -3.08 -2.76
C ARG A 45 10.96 -2.51 -3.25
N ILE A 46 9.84 -3.17 -2.99
CA ILE A 46 8.51 -2.67 -3.35
C ILE A 46 8.19 -1.37 -2.60
N GLY A 47 8.48 -1.32 -1.30
CA GLY A 47 8.33 -0.10 -0.51
C GLY A 47 9.14 1.07 -1.07
N ASN A 48 10.41 0.84 -1.42
CA ASN A 48 11.25 1.87 -2.05
C ASN A 48 10.71 2.31 -3.42
N MET A 49 10.28 1.37 -4.28
CA MET A 49 9.68 1.72 -5.57
C MET A 49 8.42 2.58 -5.41
N ALA A 50 7.58 2.26 -4.42
CA ALA A 50 6.39 3.06 -4.11
C ALA A 50 6.77 4.48 -3.66
N PHE A 51 7.80 4.61 -2.81
CA PHE A 51 8.32 5.91 -2.37
C PHE A 51 8.88 6.74 -3.53
N GLU A 52 9.69 6.13 -4.41
CA GLU A 52 10.23 6.81 -5.60
C GLU A 52 9.12 7.24 -6.56
N LEU A 53 8.11 6.38 -6.76
CA LEU A 53 6.97 6.69 -7.62
C LEU A 53 6.12 7.82 -7.03
N HIS A 54 5.91 7.84 -5.71
CA HIS A 54 5.27 8.95 -5.01
C HIS A 54 6.00 10.28 -5.29
N GLY A 55 7.33 10.30 -5.18
CA GLY A 55 8.14 11.50 -5.46
C GLY A 55 8.06 11.96 -6.93
N ARG A 56 8.19 11.02 -7.88
CA ARG A 56 8.10 11.32 -9.32
C ARG A 56 6.73 11.83 -9.72
N VAL A 57 5.67 11.17 -9.26
CA VAL A 57 4.28 11.58 -9.54
C VAL A 57 3.99 12.94 -8.95
N LYS A 58 4.41 13.21 -7.71
CA LYS A 58 4.27 14.55 -7.10
C LYS A 58 4.85 15.62 -8.03
N LYS A 59 6.11 15.50 -8.41
CA LYS A 59 6.79 16.51 -9.24
C LYS A 59 6.10 16.68 -10.60
N LYS A 60 5.92 15.58 -11.32
CA LYS A 60 5.39 15.63 -12.69
C LYS A 60 3.94 16.07 -12.75
N ALA A 61 3.14 15.74 -11.74
CA ALA A 61 1.78 16.20 -11.67
C ALA A 61 1.66 17.68 -11.29
N ASP A 62 2.55 18.18 -10.44
CA ASP A 62 2.61 19.61 -10.12
C ASP A 62 3.01 20.43 -11.37
N ASP A 63 3.97 19.95 -12.17
CA ASP A 63 4.36 20.54 -13.45
C ASP A 63 3.17 20.60 -14.42
N ALA A 64 2.51 19.45 -14.67
CA ALA A 64 1.36 19.37 -15.58
C ALA A 64 0.18 20.24 -15.13
N ARG A 65 -0.08 20.31 -13.83
CA ARG A 65 -1.10 21.21 -13.26
C ARG A 65 -0.77 22.67 -13.53
N SER A 66 0.49 23.06 -13.32
CA SER A 66 0.94 24.44 -13.55
C SER A 66 0.81 24.83 -15.02
N GLU A 67 1.24 23.97 -15.93
CA GLU A 67 1.15 24.22 -17.38
C GLU A 67 -0.29 24.29 -17.87
N THR A 68 -1.15 23.36 -17.41
CA THR A 68 -2.58 23.33 -17.78
C THR A 68 -3.30 24.58 -17.29
N HIS A 69 -3.03 25.00 -16.05
CA HIS A 69 -3.61 26.22 -15.50
C HIS A 69 -3.13 27.46 -16.27
N ALA A 70 -1.83 27.57 -16.58
CA ALA A 70 -1.30 28.68 -17.35
C ALA A 70 -1.94 28.77 -18.75
N ALA A 71 -2.13 27.62 -19.42
CA ALA A 71 -2.81 27.56 -20.71
C ALA A 71 -4.28 28.03 -20.62
N ALA A 72 -5.00 27.62 -19.57
CA ALA A 72 -6.38 28.07 -19.36
C ALA A 72 -6.46 29.60 -19.17
N ILE A 73 -5.60 30.16 -18.31
CA ILE A 73 -5.56 31.61 -18.07
C ILE A 73 -5.17 32.40 -19.34
N TYR A 74 -4.25 31.87 -20.15
CA TYR A 74 -3.92 32.48 -21.43
C TYR A 74 -5.13 32.50 -22.39
N LEU A 75 -5.86 31.39 -22.49
CA LEU A 75 -7.05 31.31 -23.33
C LEU A 75 -8.17 32.26 -22.89
N LEU A 76 -8.31 32.48 -21.59
CA LEU A 76 -9.25 33.44 -21.01
C LEU A 76 -8.87 34.89 -21.32
N ASN A 77 -7.62 35.26 -21.08
CA ASN A 77 -7.21 36.66 -21.12
C ASN A 77 -6.83 37.13 -22.53
N GLU A 78 -6.13 36.29 -23.29
CA GLU A 78 -5.53 36.64 -24.58
C GLU A 78 -6.22 35.92 -25.75
N GLY A 79 -6.79 34.73 -25.50
CA GLY A 79 -7.38 33.89 -26.54
C GLY A 79 -8.83 34.20 -26.87
N GLY A 80 -9.60 34.78 -25.94
CA GLY A 80 -11.05 34.99 -26.10
C GLY A 80 -11.86 33.69 -26.15
N PHE A 81 -11.35 32.61 -25.55
CA PHE A 81 -11.98 31.28 -25.55
C PHE A 81 -12.45 30.88 -24.14
N ASP A 82 -13.41 31.63 -23.58
CA ASP A 82 -13.89 31.49 -22.20
C ASP A 82 -14.36 30.06 -21.89
N ASP A 83 -15.21 29.47 -22.75
CA ASP A 83 -15.75 28.11 -22.56
C ASP A 83 -14.63 27.03 -22.52
N LEU A 84 -13.60 27.21 -23.34
CA LEU A 84 -12.46 26.28 -23.37
C LEU A 84 -11.55 26.45 -22.16
N SER A 85 -11.33 27.70 -21.73
CA SER A 85 -10.63 28.00 -20.47
C SER A 85 -11.34 27.32 -19.29
N ASP A 86 -12.66 27.48 -19.16
CA ASP A 86 -13.45 26.87 -18.09
C ASP A 86 -13.37 25.35 -18.11
N ALA A 87 -13.39 24.74 -19.30
CA ALA A 87 -13.20 23.31 -19.44
C ALA A 87 -11.81 22.85 -18.97
N LEU A 88 -10.74 23.59 -19.33
CA LEU A 88 -9.37 23.28 -18.89
C LEU A 88 -9.19 23.46 -17.38
N LEU A 89 -9.80 24.48 -16.78
CA LEU A 89 -9.78 24.65 -15.32
C LEU A 89 -10.45 23.47 -14.61
N LYS A 90 -11.60 22.99 -15.10
CA LYS A 90 -12.24 21.77 -14.58
C LYS A 90 -11.36 20.52 -14.73
N VAL A 91 -10.68 20.37 -15.87
CA VAL A 91 -9.71 19.28 -16.07
C VAL A 91 -8.55 19.38 -15.07
N ASN A 92 -8.03 20.59 -14.84
CA ASN A 92 -6.97 20.84 -13.89
C ASN A 92 -7.37 20.49 -12.43
N ASP A 93 -8.60 20.80 -12.03
CA ASP A 93 -9.13 20.44 -10.71
C ASP A 93 -9.31 18.92 -10.54
N ASN A 94 -9.85 18.27 -11.57
CA ASN A 94 -9.98 16.82 -11.60
C ASN A 94 -8.61 16.13 -11.55
N TRP A 95 -7.63 16.61 -12.32
CA TRP A 95 -6.25 16.14 -12.29
C TRP A 95 -5.68 16.18 -10.87
N ASN A 96 -5.82 17.31 -10.18
CA ASN A 96 -5.33 17.48 -8.82
C ASN A 96 -5.96 16.47 -7.85
N THR A 97 -7.27 16.23 -7.99
CA THR A 97 -8.00 15.24 -7.17
C THR A 97 -7.44 13.83 -7.40
N GLN A 98 -7.31 13.41 -8.66
CA GLN A 98 -6.83 12.06 -9.00
C GLN A 98 -5.39 11.80 -8.56
N VAL A 99 -4.51 12.76 -8.82
CA VAL A 99 -3.10 12.69 -8.43
C VAL A 99 -2.97 12.61 -6.91
N THR A 100 -3.81 13.34 -6.17
CA THR A 100 -3.81 13.29 -4.71
C THR A 100 -4.16 11.88 -4.21
N THR A 101 -5.20 11.27 -4.75
CA THR A 101 -5.56 9.88 -4.43
C THR A 101 -4.41 8.92 -4.72
N LEU A 102 -3.78 9.05 -5.89
CA LEU A 102 -2.68 8.18 -6.30
C LEU A 102 -1.45 8.33 -5.38
N LYS A 103 -1.06 9.57 -5.06
CA LYS A 103 0.05 9.86 -4.13
C LYS A 103 -0.22 9.26 -2.75
N ASN A 104 -1.44 9.43 -2.23
CA ASN A 104 -1.82 8.85 -0.94
C ASN A 104 -1.73 7.33 -0.97
N GLY A 105 -2.13 6.68 -2.07
CA GLY A 105 -1.98 5.25 -2.27
C GLY A 105 -0.52 4.78 -2.20
N PHE A 106 0.39 5.44 -2.93
CA PHE A 106 1.82 5.09 -2.88
C PHE A 106 2.45 5.35 -1.51
N GLY A 107 2.09 6.45 -0.86
CA GLY A 107 2.53 6.73 0.51
C GLY A 107 2.06 5.65 1.49
N LEU A 108 0.79 5.23 1.39
CA LEU A 108 0.23 4.18 2.22
C LEU A 108 0.95 2.83 2.00
N ILE A 109 1.18 2.43 0.75
CA ILE A 109 1.90 1.19 0.42
C ILE A 109 3.32 1.23 1.00
N SER A 110 4.06 2.31 0.76
CA SER A 110 5.42 2.47 1.27
C SER A 110 5.47 2.38 2.80
N ASN A 111 4.56 3.07 3.48
CA ASN A 111 4.50 3.07 4.94
C ASN A 111 4.08 1.71 5.51
N HIS A 112 3.11 1.04 4.87
CA HIS A 112 2.63 -0.26 5.31
C HIS A 112 3.71 -1.33 5.19
N LEU A 113 4.44 -1.36 4.07
CA LEU A 113 5.53 -2.33 3.87
C LEU A 113 6.69 -2.10 4.84
N ASP A 114 7.08 -0.84 5.09
CA ASP A 114 8.11 -0.55 6.10
C ASP A 114 7.66 -0.96 7.51
N PHE A 115 6.39 -0.77 7.85
CA PHE A 115 5.81 -1.24 9.10
C PHE A 115 5.86 -2.77 9.21
N THR A 116 5.36 -3.49 8.21
CA THR A 116 5.35 -4.97 8.18
C THR A 116 6.76 -5.53 8.36
N ARG A 117 7.73 -4.94 7.68
CA ARG A 117 9.16 -5.30 7.80
C ARG A 117 9.67 -5.15 9.23
N LYS A 118 9.40 -3.99 9.86
CA LYS A 118 9.81 -3.71 11.24
C LYS A 118 9.12 -4.62 12.26
N ALA A 119 7.85 -4.96 12.02
CA ALA A 119 7.10 -5.88 12.87
C ALA A 119 7.71 -7.29 12.82
N HIS A 120 7.94 -7.84 11.62
CA HIS A 120 8.56 -9.17 11.49
C HIS A 120 9.98 -9.22 12.07
N ALA A 121 10.81 -8.19 11.86
CA ALA A 121 12.14 -8.12 12.46
C ALA A 121 12.11 -8.01 14.00
N LYS A 122 11.02 -7.49 14.58
CA LYS A 122 10.81 -7.51 16.03
C LYS A 122 10.37 -8.91 16.48
N ASP A 123 9.38 -9.49 15.81
CA ASP A 123 8.85 -10.82 16.15
C ASP A 123 9.95 -11.89 16.10
N GLU A 124 10.83 -11.84 15.09
CA GLU A 124 11.98 -12.76 15.00
C GLU A 124 12.92 -12.62 16.20
N ARG A 125 13.22 -11.38 16.63
CA ARG A 125 14.05 -11.15 17.83
C ARG A 125 13.38 -11.68 19.09
N ASP A 126 12.08 -11.47 19.24
CA ASP A 126 11.32 -11.94 20.40
C ASP A 126 11.26 -13.49 20.44
N ILE A 127 11.14 -14.14 19.27
CA ILE A 127 11.22 -15.61 19.13
C ILE A 127 12.61 -16.11 19.51
N VAL A 128 13.67 -15.55 18.92
CA VAL A 128 15.07 -15.95 19.20
C VAL A 128 15.37 -15.80 20.70
N LEU A 129 15.04 -14.66 21.31
CA LEU A 129 15.22 -14.44 22.74
C LEU A 129 14.37 -15.40 23.60
N GLY A 130 13.19 -15.78 23.13
CA GLY A 130 12.35 -16.80 23.76
C GLY A 130 12.98 -18.19 23.72
N MET A 131 13.62 -18.55 22.60
CA MET A 131 14.32 -19.83 22.40
C MET A 131 15.63 -19.89 23.18
N GLU A 132 16.39 -18.79 23.22
CA GLU A 132 17.64 -18.64 23.99
C GLU A 132 17.43 -18.63 25.51
N ASN A 133 16.20 -18.71 25.99
CA ASN A 133 15.86 -18.81 27.41
C ASN A 133 15.41 -20.23 27.82
N PRO A 134 16.27 -21.27 27.69
CA PRO A 134 15.96 -22.65 28.05
C PRO A 134 15.74 -22.82 29.56
N SER A 135 16.04 -21.80 30.37
CA SER A 135 15.83 -21.81 31.84
C SER A 135 14.39 -22.15 32.23
N LYS A 136 13.39 -21.82 31.41
CA LYS A 136 12.00 -22.29 31.65
C LYS A 136 11.82 -23.78 31.43
N ILE A 137 12.47 -24.37 30.42
CA ILE A 137 12.49 -25.82 30.19
C ILE A 137 13.16 -26.52 31.38
N THR A 138 14.27 -25.97 31.89
CA THR A 138 14.97 -26.52 33.06
C THR A 138 14.09 -26.53 34.32
N LYS A 139 13.17 -25.56 34.49
CA LYS A 139 12.20 -25.57 35.60
C LYS A 139 11.24 -26.76 35.56
N TYR A 140 10.90 -27.26 34.37
CA TYR A 140 10.07 -28.45 34.23
C TYR A 140 10.85 -29.76 34.43
N PHE A 141 12.15 -29.77 34.12
CA PHE A 141 13.01 -30.93 34.38
C PHE A 141 13.32 -31.17 35.87
N HIS A 142 13.26 -30.13 36.72
CA HIS A 142 13.52 -30.28 38.16
C HIS A 142 12.30 -30.76 38.97
N ASN A 143 11.08 -30.73 38.41
CA ASN A 143 9.86 -31.08 39.17
C ASN A 143 9.51 -32.58 39.11
N ASP A 144 9.98 -33.31 38.09
CA ASP A 144 9.71 -34.74 37.93
C ASP A 144 10.69 -35.66 38.69
N SER A 145 11.84 -35.13 39.13
CA SER A 145 12.84 -35.91 39.88
C SER A 145 12.57 -35.99 41.39
N ASP A 146 11.78 -35.07 41.95
CA ASP A 146 11.56 -34.98 43.41
C ASP A 146 10.33 -35.75 43.92
N THR A 147 9.48 -36.29 43.04
CA THR A 147 8.27 -37.03 43.46
C THR A 147 8.47 -38.54 43.66
N LYS A 148 9.69 -39.08 43.55
CA LYS A 148 9.97 -40.53 43.65
C LYS A 148 11.01 -40.98 44.70
N ARG A 149 11.27 -40.20 45.74
CA ARG A 149 12.01 -40.71 46.91
C ARG A 149 11.23 -40.49 48.20
N THR A 150 10.49 -41.55 48.54
CA THR A 150 10.17 -41.95 49.91
C THR A 150 11.42 -42.06 50.78
#